data_AF-A0A6S6XSJ6-F1
#
_entry.id   AF-A0A6S6XSJ6-F1
#
_cell.length_a   1.000
_cell.length_b   1.000
_cell.length_c   1.000
_cell.angle_alpha   90.00
_cell.angle_beta   90.00
_cell.angle_gamma   90.00
#
_symmetry.space_group_name_H-M   'P 1'
#
loop_
_entity.id
_entity.type
_entity.pdbx_description
1 polymer ?
#
loop_
_entity_poly.entity_id
_entity_poly.type
_entity_poly.pdbx_seq_one_letter_code
_entity_poly.pdbx_strand_id
1 'polypeptide(L)' 'MGKPAAGQTVHMANGKVTTVDTGTNVVTLAHEPVKSLNWPVMTMGFQVKDKMLLDKLIVGKTVDFEFTQAAKGYVITNE' A
#
# COMPACT_ATOMS: atom_id res chain seq x y z
N MET A 1 12.98 -0.82 8.29
CA MET A 1 13.05 -0.20 6.96
C MET A 1 13.38 -1.29 5.94
N GLY A 2 12.34 -1.91 5.36
CA GLY A 2 12.51 -2.89 4.29
C GLY A 2 12.75 -2.16 2.98
N LYS A 3 14.02 -1.87 2.67
CA LYS A 3 14.40 -1.27 1.39
C LYS A 3 13.84 -2.16 0.25
N PRO A 4 13.16 -1.59 -0.76
CA PRO A 4 12.73 -2.34 -1.93
C PRO A 4 13.91 -3.15 -2.49
N ALA A 5 13.66 -4.41 -2.86
CA ALA A 5 14.69 -5.23 -3.49
C ALA A 5 15.22 -4.49 -4.73
N ALA A 6 16.54 -4.45 -4.87
CA ALA A 6 17.20 -3.74 -5.96
C ALA A 6 16.62 -4.18 -7.31
N GLY A 7 15.92 -3.26 -7.99
CA GLY A 7 15.24 -3.51 -9.27
C GLY A 7 13.72 -3.34 -9.28
N GLN A 8 13.06 -3.15 -8.12
CA GLN A 8 11.62 -2.86 -8.09
C GLN A 8 11.34 -1.36 -8.15
N THR A 9 10.51 -0.95 -9.12
CA THR A 9 9.99 0.42 -9.19
C THR A 9 9.10 0.69 -7.98
N VAL A 10 9.43 1.76 -7.25
CA VAL A 10 8.62 2.27 -6.15
C VAL A 10 7.61 3.26 -6.69
N HIS A 11 6.37 3.10 -6.27
CA HIS A 11 5.27 4.00 -6.55
C HIS A 11 4.82 4.66 -5.25
N MET A 12 4.44 5.92 -5.34
CA MET A 12 3.90 6.69 -4.21
C MET A 12 2.41 6.93 -4.46
N ALA A 13 1.61 6.79 -3.41
CA ALA A 13 0.19 7.09 -3.44
C ALA A 13 -0.25 7.71 -2.10
N ASN A 14 -1.31 8.50 -2.16
CA ASN A 14 -2.05 8.95 -0.98
C ASN A 14 -3.38 8.20 -0.95
N GLY A 15 -3.85 7.78 0.22
CA GLY A 15 -5.13 7.09 0.29
C GLY A 15 -5.69 6.93 1.68
N LYS A 16 -7.01 6.79 1.76
CA LYS A 16 -7.74 6.50 2.99
C LYS A 16 -7.78 5.00 3.25
N VAL A 17 -7.32 4.57 4.41
CA VAL A 17 -7.45 3.19 4.88
C VAL A 17 -8.93 2.89 5.11
N THR A 18 -9.45 1.88 4.42
CA THR A 18 -10.86 1.46 4.53
C THR A 18 -11.01 0.17 5.31
N THR A 19 -10.07 -0.76 5.14
CA THR A 19 -10.09 -2.08 5.81
C THR A 19 -8.66 -2.53 6.08
N VAL A 20 -8.44 -3.18 7.23
CA VAL A 20 -7.17 -3.82 7.59
C VAL A 20 -7.46 -5.27 7.95
N ASP A 21 -6.92 -6.20 7.16
CA ASP A 21 -7.02 -7.65 7.40
C ASP A 21 -5.67 -8.17 7.88
N THR A 22 -5.58 -8.40 9.20
CA THR A 22 -4.38 -8.95 9.85
C THR A 22 -4.23 -10.47 9.64
N GLY A 23 -5.30 -11.15 9.23
CA GLY A 23 -5.27 -12.58 8.91
C GLY A 23 -4.53 -12.84 7.59
N THR A 24 -4.79 -12.01 6.57
CA THR A 24 -4.13 -12.11 5.26
C THR A 24 -2.99 -11.12 5.05
N ASN A 25 -2.76 -10.21 6.00
CA ASN A 25 -1.84 -9.07 5.89
C ASN A 25 -2.13 -8.19 4.66
N VAL A 26 -3.41 -7.86 4.47
CA VAL A 26 -3.88 -7.02 3.37
C VAL A 26 -4.55 -5.78 3.95
N VAL A 27 -4.18 -4.62 3.42
CA VAL A 27 -4.87 -3.36 3.70
C VAL A 27 -5.60 -2.92 2.44
N THR A 28 -6.84 -2.46 2.58
CA THR A 28 -7.60 -1.88 1.47
C THR A 28 -7.58 -0.37 1.61
N LEU A 29 -7.09 0.33 0.59
CA LEU A 29 -7.06 1.79 0.54
C LEU A 29 -7.90 2.31 -0.61
N ALA A 30 -8.71 3.33 -0.31
CA ALA A 30 -9.27 4.22 -1.32
C ALA A 30 -8.20 5.27 -1.63
N HIS A 31 -7.43 5.03 -2.70
CA HIS A 31 -6.29 5.87 -3.04
C HIS A 31 -6.65 6.94 -4.08
N GLU A 32 -5.96 8.06 -3.99
CA GLU A 32 -5.94 9.13 -4.97
C GLU A 32 -5.22 8.70 -6.26
N PRO A 33 -5.28 9.47 -7.37
CA PRO A 33 -4.67 9.05 -8.62
C PRO A 33 -3.17 8.77 -8.50
N VAL A 34 -2.74 7.61 -9.00
CA VAL A 34 -1.33 7.20 -8.99
C VAL A 34 -0.74 7.47 -10.37
N LYS A 35 -0.14 8.65 -10.54
CA LYS A 35 0.39 9.12 -11.83
C LYS A 35 1.42 8.17 -12.46
N SER A 36 2.28 7.55 -11.65
CA SER A 36 3.31 6.64 -12.15
C SER A 36 2.75 5.38 -12.84
N LEU A 37 1.49 5.03 -12.56
CA LEU A 37 0.80 3.87 -13.13
C LEU A 37 -0.43 4.28 -13.98
N ASN A 38 -0.67 5.57 -14.16
CA ASN A 38 -1.89 6.12 -14.77
C ASN A 38 -3.20 5.58 -14.16
N TRP A 39 -3.20 5.34 -12.85
CA TRP A 39 -4.40 4.88 -12.16
C TRP A 39 -5.30 6.05 -11.75
N PRO A 40 -6.63 5.94 -11.91
CA PRO A 40 -7.57 6.90 -11.37
C PRO A 40 -7.71 6.73 -9.84
N VAL A 41 -8.58 7.54 -9.23
CA VAL A 41 -9.10 7.25 -7.87
C VAL A 41 -9.76 5.88 -7.89
N MET A 42 -9.33 4.99 -7.00
CA MET A 42 -9.91 3.66 -6.88
C MET A 42 -9.66 3.05 -5.50
N THR A 43 -10.43 2.03 -5.17
CA THR A 43 -10.27 1.26 -3.92
C THR A 43 -9.63 -0.08 -4.25
N MET A 44 -8.46 -0.36 -3.66
CA MET A 44 -7.68 -1.56 -3.95
C MET A 44 -7.00 -2.11 -2.70
N GLY A 45 -6.86 -3.44 -2.66
CA GLY A 45 -6.11 -4.16 -1.64
C GLY A 45 -4.61 -4.21 -1.94
N PHE A 46 -3.79 -3.84 -0.96
CA PHE A 46 -2.34 -3.93 -1.00
C PHE A 46 -1.87 -4.90 0.07
N GLN A 47 -0.94 -5.78 -0.29
CA GLN A 47 -0.30 -6.65 0.68
C GLN A 47 0.67 -5.86 1.54
N VAL A 48 0.84 -6.27 2.78
CA VAL A 48 1.84 -5.70 3.69
C VAL A 48 2.73 -6.83 4.18
N LYS A 49 4.05 -6.70 4.01
CA LYS A 49 5.01 -7.73 4.45
C LYS A 49 5.32 -7.64 5.93
N ASP A 50 5.36 -6.42 6.48
CA ASP A 50 5.68 -6.18 7.87
C ASP A 50 4.38 -5.95 8.66
N LYS A 51 4.14 -6.78 9.67
CA LYS A 51 2.95 -6.62 10.52
C LYS A 51 2.99 -5.31 11.30
N MET A 52 4.17 -4.79 11.62
CA MET A 52 4.31 -3.51 12.33
C MET A 52 3.83 -2.32 11.48
N LEU A 53 3.84 -2.46 10.15
CA LEU A 53 3.24 -1.48 9.23
C LEU A 53 1.71 -1.49 9.34
N LEU A 54 1.09 -2.67 9.45
CA LEU A 54 -0.38 -2.79 9.59
C LEU A 54 -0.89 -2.05 10.85
N ASP A 55 -0.14 -2.11 11.94
CA ASP A 55 -0.53 -1.46 13.21
C ASP A 55 -0.60 0.07 13.10
N LYS A 56 0.09 0.67 12.12
CA LYS A 56 0.05 2.13 11.87
C LYS A 56 -1.02 2.51 10.85
N LEU A 57 -1.51 1.56 10.06
CA LEU A 57 -2.58 1.76 9.09
C LEU A 57 -3.93 1.66 9.78
N ILE A 58 -4.43 2.80 10.24
CA ILE A 58 -5.68 2.86 11.02
C ILE A 58 -6.86 3.14 10.09
N VAL A 59 -7.89 2.30 10.14
CA VAL A 59 -9.14 2.48 9.38
C VAL A 59 -9.70 3.89 9.59
N GLY A 60 -10.04 4.55 8.49
CA GLY A 60 -10.56 5.92 8.46
C GLY A 60 -9.48 6.99 8.31
N LYS A 61 -8.20 6.68 8.51
CA LYS A 61 -7.10 7.64 8.30
C LYS A 61 -6.64 7.67 6.85
N THR A 62 -6.23 8.86 6.42
CA THR A 62 -5.49 9.05 5.18
C THR A 62 -3.99 8.95 5.45
N VAL A 63 -3.28 8.22 4.61
CA VAL A 63 -1.83 7.99 4.69
C VAL A 63 -1.20 8.19 3.32
N ASP A 64 0.03 8.68 3.31
CA ASP A 64 0.92 8.60 2.15
C ASP A 64 1.70 7.29 2.25
N PHE A 65 1.73 6.51 1.20
CA PHE A 65 2.37 5.20 1.23
C PHE A 65 3.17 4.93 -0.04
N GLU A 66 4.25 4.17 0.14
CA GLU A 66 5.07 3.64 -0.92
C GLU A 66 4.73 2.17 -1.15
N PHE A 67 4.65 1.77 -2.41
CA PHE A 67 4.43 0.38 -2.77
C PHE A 67 5.22 -0.04 -4.00
N THR A 68 5.45 -1.34 -4.13
CA THR A 68 6.07 -1.94 -5.31
C THR A 68 5.19 -3.02 -5.90
N GLN A 69 5.37 -3.29 -7.19
CA GLN A 69 4.77 -4.46 -7.82
C GLN A 69 5.54 -5.72 -7.44
N ALA A 70 4.83 -6.72 -6.93
CA ALA A 70 5.38 -8.03 -6.60
C ALA A 70 4.94 -9.08 -7.63
N ALA A 71 5.42 -10.33 -7.48
CA ALA A 71 5.03 -11.44 -8.36
C ALA A 71 3.49 -11.66 -8.40
N LYS A 72 2.79 -11.28 -7.32
CA LYS A 72 1.34 -11.27 -7.24
C LYS A 72 0.88 -9.97 -6.58
N GLY A 73 0.38 -9.03 -7.38
CA GLY A 73 -0.20 -7.78 -6.88
C GLY A 73 0.83 -6.74 -6.42
N TYR A 74 0.44 -5.94 -5.42
CA TYR A 74 1.18 -4.78 -4.94
C TYR A 74 1.43 -4.88 -3.43
N VAL A 75 2.62 -4.47 -3.02
CA VAL A 75 3.08 -4.59 -1.63
C VAL A 75 3.48 -3.22 -1.10
N ILE A 76 2.89 -2.79 0.02
CA ILE A 76 3.33 -1.59 0.73
C ILE A 76 4.70 -1.84 1.35
N THR A 77 5.61 -0.91 1.11
CA THR A 77 6.97 -0.93 1.65
C THR A 77 7.14 0.09 2.76
N ASN A 78 6.49 1.26 2.69
CA ASN A 78 6.51 2.33 3.69
C ASN A 78 5.16 3.09 3.74
N GLU A 79 4.89 3.77 4.86
CA GLU A 79 3.66 4.50 5.23
C GLU A 79 3.92 5.71 6.15
#